data_AF-K7MTN3-F1
#
_entry.id   AF-K7MTN3-F1
#
_cell.length_a   1.000
_cell.length_b   1.000
_cell.length_c   1.000
_cell.angle_alpha   90.00
_cell.angle_beta   90.00
_cell.angle_gamma   90.00
#
_symmetry.space_group_name_H-M   'P 1'
#
loop_
_entity.id
_entity.type
_entity.pdbx_description
1 polymer ?
#
loop_
_entity_poly.entity_id
_entity_poly.type
_entity_poly.pdbx_seq_one_letter_code
_entity_poly.pdbx_strand_id
1 'polypeptide(L)'
;MKKLHEDRASAIFERRTTNNDDEMIEVEAAIKAAMSVLDKKGNNMEAAKSAAQEAFAAVRKQKDLPVKLDEFGRDLNIEKQMQMKVRAEARQRKRSQAFNSNKLAYMELDDPKIEGESNTDESDSESQAYQSQRDLVQRAADEIFSEASEEYGQLSFVKRRMEEWKREYSSSYKDAYMSLNLPLVFSPYVRLELLRWDPLHKGLDFQEMKWYKLLFTYGLPEDGKDFVQDDGDADLELVPNLVAKVALPILHYEISHCWDMLGQQETVNAIAATKLIVQQVSHESEALADYNFLILHPQ
;
A
#
# COMPACT_ATOMS: atom_id res chain seq x y z
N MET A 1 7.11 -10.26 -2.71
CA MET A 1 6.19 -9.20 -2.21
C MET A 1 6.22 -7.97 -3.10
N LYS A 2 7.31 -7.20 -3.19
CA LYS A 2 7.40 -5.99 -4.06
C LYS A 2 6.75 -6.11 -5.44
N LYS A 3 7.20 -7.08 -6.26
CA LYS A 3 6.62 -7.32 -7.59
C LYS A 3 5.12 -7.63 -7.56
N LEU A 4 4.67 -8.40 -6.57
CA LEU A 4 3.25 -8.75 -6.42
C LEU A 4 2.39 -7.51 -6.10
N HIS A 5 2.91 -6.58 -5.29
CA HIS A 5 2.23 -5.32 -5.00
C HIS A 5 2.21 -4.40 -6.24
N GLU A 6 3.31 -4.32 -6.97
CA GLU A 6 3.41 -3.53 -8.20
C GLU A 6 2.51 -4.05 -9.32
N ASP A 7 2.45 -5.36 -9.52
CA ASP A 7 1.55 -6.01 -10.48
C ASP A 7 0.07 -5.71 -10.11
N ARG A 8 -0.26 -5.75 -8.80
CA ARG A 8 -1.59 -5.39 -8.28
C ARG A 8 -1.91 -3.91 -8.54
N ALA A 9 -1.01 -3.00 -8.20
CA ALA A 9 -1.19 -1.56 -8.40
C ALA A 9 -1.35 -1.22 -9.89
N SER A 10 -0.56 -1.85 -10.75
CA SER A 10 -0.65 -1.69 -12.21
C SER A 10 -2.01 -2.16 -12.74
N ALA A 11 -2.49 -3.33 -12.30
CA ALA A 11 -3.80 -3.85 -12.68
C ALA A 11 -4.95 -2.92 -12.25
N ILE A 12 -4.88 -2.36 -11.04
CA ILE A 12 -5.86 -1.37 -10.55
C ILE A 12 -5.83 -0.11 -11.42
N PHE A 13 -4.65 0.41 -11.73
CA PHE A 13 -4.49 1.59 -12.55
C PHE A 13 -5.05 1.39 -13.97
N GLU A 14 -4.71 0.28 -14.63
CA GLU A 14 -5.22 -0.07 -15.96
C GLU A 14 -6.75 -0.25 -15.97
N ARG A 15 -7.32 -0.84 -14.92
CA ARG A 15 -8.78 -0.92 -14.79
C ARG A 15 -9.42 0.44 -14.66
N ARG A 16 -8.85 1.30 -13.84
CA ARG A 16 -9.38 2.64 -13.64
C ARG A 16 -9.34 3.44 -14.93
N THR A 17 -8.23 3.41 -15.66
CA THR A 17 -8.12 4.13 -16.94
C THR A 17 -9.17 3.62 -17.92
N THR A 18 -9.31 2.30 -18.06
CA THR A 18 -10.33 1.73 -18.96
C THR A 18 -11.77 1.99 -18.52
N ASN A 19 -12.05 2.00 -17.22
CA ASN A 19 -13.35 2.39 -16.66
C ASN A 19 -13.66 3.87 -16.90
N ASN A 20 -12.66 4.75 -16.75
CA ASN A 20 -12.79 6.17 -17.03
C ASN A 20 -13.04 6.44 -18.51
N ASP A 21 -12.37 5.73 -19.41
CA ASP A 21 -12.59 5.83 -20.85
C ASP A 21 -14.03 5.42 -21.24
N ASP A 22 -14.52 4.30 -20.67
CA ASP A 22 -15.89 3.83 -20.87
C ASP A 22 -16.94 4.84 -20.35
N GLU A 23 -16.64 5.49 -19.21
CA GLU A 23 -17.50 6.52 -18.63
C GLU A 23 -17.46 7.83 -19.41
N MET A 24 -16.29 8.23 -19.90
CA MET A 24 -16.12 9.46 -20.68
C MET A 24 -16.99 9.45 -21.93
N ILE A 25 -17.11 8.30 -22.60
CA ILE A 25 -18.03 8.11 -23.75
C ILE A 25 -19.48 8.46 -23.38
N GLU A 26 -19.95 8.05 -22.22
CA GLU A 26 -21.31 8.33 -21.75
C GLU A 26 -21.48 9.80 -21.36
N VAL A 27 -20.48 10.36 -20.69
CA VAL A 27 -20.46 11.77 -20.24
C VAL A 27 -20.41 12.72 -21.42
N GLU A 28 -19.55 12.50 -22.41
CA GLU A 28 -19.45 13.34 -23.62
C GLU A 28 -20.77 13.36 -24.40
N ALA A 29 -21.41 12.20 -24.57
CA ALA A 29 -22.71 12.11 -25.22
C ALA A 29 -23.80 12.88 -24.45
N ALA A 30 -23.80 12.77 -23.11
CA ALA A 30 -24.73 13.51 -22.26
C ALA A 30 -24.50 15.02 -22.30
N ILE A 31 -23.24 15.48 -22.26
CA ILE A 31 -22.87 16.89 -22.38
C ILE A 31 -23.33 17.45 -23.74
N LYS A 32 -23.08 16.71 -24.83
CA LYS A 32 -23.51 17.11 -26.17
C LYS A 32 -25.03 17.24 -26.28
N ALA A 33 -25.78 16.31 -25.66
CA ALA A 33 -27.23 16.41 -25.60
C ALA A 33 -27.69 17.62 -24.78
N ALA A 34 -27.08 17.87 -23.62
CA ALA A 34 -27.41 19.03 -22.78
C ALA A 34 -27.14 20.36 -23.51
N MET A 35 -26.01 20.48 -24.20
CA MET A 35 -25.67 21.65 -25.04
C MET A 35 -26.71 21.86 -26.15
N SER A 36 -27.11 20.80 -26.86
CA SER A 36 -28.14 20.88 -27.93
C SER A 36 -29.49 21.39 -27.42
N VAL A 37 -29.84 21.09 -26.16
CA VAL A 37 -31.06 21.60 -25.51
C VAL A 37 -30.88 23.06 -25.11
N LEU A 38 -29.73 23.44 -24.55
CA LEU A 38 -29.44 24.81 -24.12
C LEU A 38 -29.41 25.80 -25.29
N ASP A 39 -28.87 25.40 -26.44
CA ASP A 39 -28.83 26.23 -27.65
C ASP A 39 -30.22 26.53 -28.20
N LYS A 40 -31.17 25.60 -28.02
CA LYS A 40 -32.58 25.76 -28.40
C LYS A 40 -33.31 26.55 -27.31
N LYS A 41 -33.09 27.87 -27.24
CA LYS A 41 -33.75 28.80 -26.29
C LYS A 41 -35.24 28.47 -26.07
N GLY A 42 -35.57 27.76 -24.99
CA GLY A 42 -36.95 27.44 -24.61
C GLY A 42 -37.08 26.15 -23.78
N ASN A 43 -38.05 26.11 -22.87
CA ASN A 43 -38.42 24.92 -22.10
C ASN A 43 -39.14 23.90 -22.99
N ASN A 44 -38.44 23.30 -23.94
CA ASN A 44 -39.04 22.30 -24.82
C ASN A 44 -38.68 20.89 -24.34
N MET A 45 -39.53 20.35 -23.44
CA MET A 45 -39.39 19.00 -22.90
C MET A 45 -39.21 17.94 -24.00
N GLU A 46 -39.82 18.14 -25.16
CA GLU A 46 -39.65 17.27 -26.33
C GLU A 46 -38.23 17.32 -26.90
N ALA A 47 -37.62 18.51 -26.99
CA ALA A 47 -36.24 18.66 -27.44
C ALA A 47 -35.27 17.96 -26.47
N ALA A 48 -35.53 18.04 -25.16
CA ALA A 48 -34.76 17.32 -24.15
C ALA A 48 -34.87 15.79 -24.29
N LYS A 49 -36.08 15.26 -24.52
CA LYS A 49 -36.29 13.83 -24.79
C LYS A 49 -35.58 13.37 -26.07
N SER A 50 -35.67 14.13 -27.15
CA SER A 50 -34.99 13.83 -28.42
C SER A 50 -33.47 13.83 -28.25
N ALA A 51 -32.91 14.86 -27.60
CA ALA A 51 -31.47 14.95 -27.37
C ALA A 51 -30.95 13.81 -26.48
N ALA A 52 -31.70 13.40 -25.46
CA ALA A 52 -31.36 12.25 -24.63
C ALA A 52 -31.37 10.94 -25.45
N GLN A 53 -32.40 10.72 -26.28
CA GLN A 53 -32.45 9.55 -27.17
C GLN A 53 -31.29 9.52 -28.17
N GLU A 54 -30.92 10.67 -28.73
CA GLU A 54 -29.74 10.81 -29.59
C GLU A 54 -28.44 10.47 -28.86
N ALA A 55 -28.26 10.93 -27.61
CA ALA A 55 -27.12 10.55 -26.78
C ALA A 55 -27.06 9.04 -26.53
N PHE A 56 -28.18 8.42 -26.12
CA PHE A 56 -28.23 6.96 -25.93
C PHE A 56 -27.87 6.20 -27.22
N ALA A 57 -28.38 6.66 -28.37
CA ALA A 57 -28.06 6.06 -29.67
C ALA A 57 -26.58 6.25 -30.04
N ALA A 58 -25.99 7.41 -29.74
CA ALA A 58 -24.57 7.69 -29.99
C ALA A 58 -23.66 6.80 -29.14
N VAL A 59 -23.93 6.68 -27.84
CA VAL A 59 -23.22 5.77 -26.94
C VAL A 59 -23.32 4.34 -27.47
N ARG A 60 -24.52 3.88 -27.83
CA ARG A 60 -24.71 2.52 -28.37
C ARG A 60 -23.87 2.28 -29.63
N LYS A 61 -23.80 3.25 -30.54
CA LYS A 61 -22.98 3.14 -31.77
C LYS A 61 -21.48 3.09 -31.47
N GLN A 62 -21.00 3.86 -30.50
CA GLN A 62 -19.57 3.83 -30.13
C GLN A 62 -19.17 2.54 -29.43
N LYS A 63 -20.08 1.94 -28.64
CA LYS A 63 -19.86 0.65 -27.97
C LYS A 63 -19.92 -0.54 -28.93
N ASP A 64 -20.56 -0.40 -30.08
CA ASP A 64 -20.69 -1.45 -31.09
C ASP A 64 -19.40 -1.54 -31.93
N LEU A 65 -18.39 -2.21 -31.37
CA LEU A 65 -17.11 -2.46 -32.05
C LEU A 65 -17.30 -3.34 -33.29
N PRO A 66 -16.66 -3.01 -34.44
CA PRO A 66 -16.79 -3.79 -35.67
C PRO A 66 -16.20 -5.20 -35.50
N VAL A 67 -16.82 -6.23 -36.07
CA VAL A 67 -16.35 -7.63 -35.97
C VAL A 67 -14.89 -7.75 -36.42
N LYS A 68 -14.00 -8.21 -35.53
CA LYS A 68 -12.59 -8.44 -35.84
C LYS A 68 -12.23 -9.89 -35.54
N LEU A 69 -12.14 -10.69 -36.59
CA LEU A 69 -11.85 -12.12 -36.48
C LEU A 69 -10.34 -12.36 -36.28
N ASP A 70 -10.00 -13.30 -35.40
CA ASP A 70 -8.66 -13.89 -35.31
C ASP A 70 -8.42 -14.91 -36.44
N GLU A 71 -7.22 -15.51 -36.45
CA GLU A 71 -6.83 -16.53 -37.43
C GLU A 71 -7.75 -17.78 -37.42
N PHE A 72 -8.45 -18.03 -36.30
CA PHE A 72 -9.38 -19.14 -36.13
C PHE A 72 -10.85 -18.74 -36.32
N GLY A 73 -11.13 -17.51 -36.79
CA GLY A 73 -12.48 -17.02 -37.02
C GLY A 73 -13.25 -16.63 -35.75
N ARG A 74 -12.58 -16.46 -34.61
CA ARG A 74 -13.19 -15.97 -33.36
C ARG A 74 -13.14 -14.46 -33.33
N ASP A 75 -14.24 -13.82 -32.97
CA ASP A 75 -14.29 -12.36 -32.87
C ASP A 75 -13.64 -11.88 -31.57
N LEU A 76 -12.55 -11.13 -31.71
CA LEU A 76 -11.80 -10.53 -30.60
C LEU A 76 -12.57 -9.42 -29.91
N ASN A 77 -13.55 -8.80 -30.59
CA ASN A 77 -14.31 -7.70 -30.04
C ASN A 77 -15.51 -8.13 -29.20
N ILE A 78 -15.97 -9.39 -29.32
CA ILE A 78 -17.01 -9.94 -28.44
C ILE A 78 -16.57 -9.90 -26.98
N GLU A 79 -15.32 -10.29 -26.70
CA GLU A 79 -14.78 -10.26 -25.33
C GLU A 79 -14.74 -8.84 -24.77
N LYS A 80 -14.29 -7.86 -25.57
CA LYS A 80 -14.26 -6.45 -25.16
C LYS A 80 -15.67 -5.91 -24.89
N GLN A 81 -16.64 -6.27 -25.71
CA GLN A 81 -18.05 -5.90 -25.50
C GLN A 81 -18.60 -6.51 -24.20
N MET A 82 -18.28 -7.77 -23.91
CA MET A 82 -18.67 -8.43 -22.66
C MET A 82 -18.02 -7.74 -21.45
N GLN A 83 -16.73 -7.46 -21.50
CA GLN A 83 -16.00 -6.75 -20.43
C GLN A 83 -16.57 -5.35 -20.20
N MET A 84 -16.81 -4.57 -21.25
CA MET A 84 -17.44 -3.25 -21.15
C MET A 84 -18.83 -3.32 -20.50
N LYS A 85 -19.63 -4.34 -20.83
CA LYS A 85 -20.94 -4.55 -20.20
C LYS A 85 -20.81 -4.87 -18.70
N VAL A 86 -19.90 -5.77 -18.33
CA VAL A 86 -19.63 -6.10 -16.92
C VAL A 86 -19.17 -4.86 -16.14
N ARG A 87 -18.28 -4.04 -16.73
CA ARG A 87 -17.83 -2.77 -16.14
C ARG A 87 -18.98 -1.78 -15.95
N ALA A 88 -19.87 -1.65 -16.94
CA ALA A 88 -21.05 -0.81 -16.84
C ALA A 88 -22.02 -1.27 -15.72
N GLU A 89 -22.25 -2.58 -15.60
CA GLU A 89 -23.05 -3.17 -14.52
C GLU A 89 -22.41 -2.95 -13.14
N ALA A 90 -21.09 -3.09 -13.04
CA ALA A 90 -20.33 -2.81 -11.82
C ALA A 90 -20.42 -1.33 -11.43
N ARG A 91 -20.29 -0.38 -12.37
CA ARG A 91 -20.49 1.05 -12.13
C ARG A 91 -21.91 1.34 -11.66
N GLN A 92 -22.92 0.76 -12.30
CA GLN A 92 -24.32 0.93 -11.89
C GLN A 92 -24.57 0.39 -10.47
N ARG A 93 -23.94 -0.75 -10.12
CA ARG A 93 -23.99 -1.31 -8.77
C ARG A 93 -23.31 -0.40 -7.75
N LYS A 94 -22.12 0.15 -8.05
CA LYS A 94 -21.43 1.10 -7.17
C LYS A 94 -22.27 2.37 -6.96
N ARG A 95 -22.86 2.94 -8.02
CA ARG A 95 -23.76 4.11 -7.93
C ARG A 95 -25.01 3.84 -7.12
N SER A 96 -25.65 2.67 -7.28
CA SER A 96 -26.85 2.34 -6.50
C SER A 96 -26.53 2.09 -5.03
N GLN A 97 -25.38 1.50 -4.73
CA GLN A 97 -24.87 1.36 -3.35
C GLN A 97 -24.56 2.72 -2.73
N ALA A 98 -23.84 3.60 -3.45
CA ALA A 98 -23.53 4.95 -3.00
C ALA A 98 -24.81 5.76 -2.74
N PHE A 99 -25.78 5.70 -3.64
CA PHE A 99 -27.07 6.36 -3.45
C PHE A 99 -27.81 5.85 -2.19
N ASN A 100 -27.79 4.53 -1.96
CA ASN A 100 -28.41 3.94 -0.77
C ASN A 100 -27.65 4.28 0.52
N SER A 101 -26.31 4.27 0.51
CA SER A 101 -25.50 4.63 1.68
C SER A 101 -25.65 6.11 2.00
N ASN A 102 -25.67 6.99 0.99
CA ASN A 102 -25.86 8.41 1.20
C ASN A 102 -27.26 8.68 1.77
N LYS A 103 -28.30 7.99 1.27
CA LYS A 103 -29.66 8.06 1.86
C LYS A 103 -29.69 7.65 3.34
N LEU A 104 -28.90 6.65 3.75
CA LEU A 104 -28.78 6.23 5.15
C LEU A 104 -27.94 7.21 5.97
N ALA A 105 -26.83 7.73 5.44
CA ALA A 105 -25.99 8.75 6.09
C ALA A 105 -26.73 10.09 6.28
N TYR A 106 -27.64 10.47 5.38
CA TYR A 106 -28.52 11.62 5.66
C TYR A 106 -29.46 11.39 6.86
N MET A 107 -29.63 10.14 7.32
CA MET A 107 -30.39 9.81 8.54
C MET A 107 -29.51 9.66 9.78
N GLU A 108 -28.20 9.45 9.63
CA GLU A 108 -27.24 9.23 10.72
C GLU A 108 -26.11 10.26 10.58
N LEU A 109 -25.97 11.17 11.54
CA LEU A 109 -25.07 12.35 11.50
C LEU A 109 -23.56 12.03 11.50
N ASP A 110 -23.14 10.89 10.96
CA ASP A 110 -21.75 10.51 10.78
C ASP A 110 -21.29 10.70 9.31
N ASP A 111 -19.98 10.94 9.19
CA ASP A 111 -19.24 11.44 8.03
C ASP A 111 -19.77 10.92 6.66
N PRO A 112 -20.26 11.81 5.78
CA PRO A 112 -20.79 11.40 4.48
C PRO A 112 -19.66 10.88 3.60
N LYS A 113 -19.57 9.56 3.54
CA LYS A 113 -18.72 8.81 2.62
C LYS A 113 -18.85 9.38 1.19
N ILE A 114 -17.84 10.11 0.73
CA ILE A 114 -17.84 10.79 -0.57
C ILE A 114 -17.82 9.73 -1.68
N GLU A 115 -18.56 9.97 -2.76
CA GLU A 115 -18.50 9.12 -3.95
C GLU A 115 -17.05 9.06 -4.48
N GLY A 116 -16.43 7.90 -4.33
CA GLY A 116 -15.01 7.67 -4.69
C GLY A 116 -14.15 7.15 -3.53
N GLU A 117 -14.60 7.25 -2.28
CA GLU A 117 -13.77 6.95 -1.10
C GLU A 117 -13.62 5.45 -0.78
N SER A 118 -14.47 4.61 -1.36
CA SER A 118 -14.56 3.21 -0.99
C SER A 118 -14.95 2.38 -2.18
N ASN A 119 -13.93 1.77 -2.77
CA ASN A 119 -13.89 0.40 -3.26
C ASN A 119 -12.79 0.43 -4.32
N THR A 120 -11.70 -0.24 -4.00
CA THR A 120 -10.67 -0.65 -4.95
C THR A 120 -11.35 -1.06 -6.27
N ASP A 121 -10.73 -0.69 -7.39
CA ASP A 121 -11.26 -1.02 -8.73
C ASP A 121 -10.98 -2.47 -9.16
N GLU A 122 -10.46 -3.29 -8.24
CA GLU A 122 -10.18 -4.70 -8.46
C GLU A 122 -11.46 -5.49 -8.73
N SER A 123 -11.36 -6.50 -9.61
CA SER A 123 -12.37 -7.57 -9.59
C SER A 123 -12.14 -8.54 -8.45
N ASP A 124 -13.20 -9.29 -8.14
CA ASP A 124 -13.14 -10.46 -7.27
C ASP A 124 -12.06 -11.46 -7.74
N SER A 125 -11.92 -11.66 -9.06
CA SER A 125 -10.93 -12.59 -9.63
C SER A 125 -9.47 -12.13 -9.42
N GLU A 126 -9.19 -10.84 -9.56
CA GLU A 126 -7.85 -10.28 -9.32
C GLU A 126 -7.52 -10.27 -7.84
N SER A 127 -8.49 -9.89 -7.01
CA SER A 127 -8.36 -9.94 -5.55
C SER A 127 -8.04 -11.36 -5.07
N GLN A 128 -8.73 -12.37 -5.62
CA GLN A 128 -8.46 -13.78 -5.32
C GLN A 128 -7.09 -14.24 -5.84
N ALA A 129 -6.72 -13.87 -7.07
CA ALA A 129 -5.42 -14.22 -7.64
C ALA A 129 -4.28 -13.62 -6.79
N TYR A 130 -4.39 -12.34 -6.43
CA TYR A 130 -3.45 -11.65 -5.55
C TYR A 130 -3.35 -12.34 -4.19
N GLN A 131 -4.48 -12.65 -3.54
CA GLN A 131 -4.49 -13.36 -2.26
C GLN A 131 -3.81 -14.73 -2.36
N SER A 132 -4.10 -15.51 -3.41
CA SER A 132 -3.49 -16.83 -3.59
C SER A 132 -1.97 -16.76 -3.77
N GLN A 133 -1.48 -15.78 -4.53
CA GLN A 133 -0.05 -15.56 -4.75
C GLN A 133 0.62 -15.06 -3.48
N ARG A 134 -0.03 -14.16 -2.75
CA ARG A 134 0.44 -13.67 -1.45
C ARG A 134 0.56 -14.81 -0.44
N ASP A 135 -0.42 -15.69 -0.36
CA ASP A 135 -0.41 -16.83 0.55
C ASP A 135 0.66 -17.87 0.16
N LEU A 136 0.96 -18.02 -1.13
CA LEU A 136 2.08 -18.84 -1.59
C LEU A 136 3.42 -18.26 -1.14
N VAL A 137 3.63 -16.95 -1.31
CA VAL A 137 4.85 -16.27 -0.84
C VAL A 137 4.98 -16.36 0.68
N GLN A 138 3.86 -16.23 1.40
CA GLN A 138 3.87 -16.32 2.86
C GLN A 138 4.24 -17.73 3.35
N ARG A 139 3.71 -18.78 2.73
CA ARG A 139 4.09 -20.16 3.06
C ARG A 139 5.56 -20.42 2.77
N ALA A 140 6.07 -19.92 1.64
CA ALA A 140 7.50 -20.02 1.34
C ALA A 140 8.36 -19.28 2.38
N ALA A 141 7.90 -18.14 2.88
CA ALA A 141 8.59 -17.39 3.93
C ALA A 141 8.65 -18.17 5.25
N ASP A 142 7.57 -18.87 5.61
CA ASP A 142 7.51 -19.63 6.87
C ASP A 142 8.51 -20.82 6.87
N GLU A 143 8.93 -21.29 5.69
CA GLU A 143 9.90 -22.37 5.51
C GLU A 143 11.37 -21.89 5.41
N ILE A 144 11.65 -20.58 5.35
CA ILE A 144 13.02 -20.07 5.08
C ILE A 144 14.07 -20.56 6.09
N PHE A 145 13.66 -20.75 7.35
CA PHE A 145 14.55 -21.20 8.43
C PHE A 145 14.26 -22.65 8.88
N SER A 146 13.48 -23.43 8.12
CA SER A 146 13.10 -24.79 8.57
C SER A 146 14.27 -25.78 8.63
N GLU A 147 15.33 -25.55 7.84
CA GLU A 147 16.56 -26.34 7.87
C GLU A 147 17.62 -25.78 8.85
N ALA A 148 17.40 -24.61 9.43
CA ALA A 148 18.31 -24.04 10.42
C ALA A 148 18.13 -24.73 11.79
N SER A 149 19.21 -24.85 12.56
CA SER A 149 19.07 -25.30 13.96
C SER A 149 18.26 -24.28 14.75
N GLU A 150 17.53 -24.74 15.77
CA GLU A 150 16.60 -23.90 16.55
C GLU A 150 17.26 -22.63 17.11
N GLU A 151 18.53 -22.73 17.54
CA GLU A 151 19.34 -21.62 18.06
C GLU A 151 19.63 -20.50 17.05
N TYR A 152 19.59 -20.80 15.74
CA TYR A 152 19.78 -19.82 14.66
C TYR A 152 18.52 -19.60 13.82
N GLY A 153 17.47 -20.42 13.99
CA GLY A 153 16.22 -20.26 13.26
C GLY A 153 15.29 -19.20 13.85
N GLN A 154 15.47 -18.84 15.13
CA GLN A 154 14.58 -17.90 15.82
C GLN A 154 15.31 -16.64 16.30
N LEU A 155 14.73 -15.49 15.98
CA LEU A 155 15.23 -14.17 16.39
C LEU A 155 15.43 -14.05 17.92
N SER A 156 14.54 -14.64 18.72
CA SER A 156 14.63 -14.65 20.17
C SER A 156 15.89 -15.35 20.69
N PHE A 157 16.27 -16.48 20.11
CA PHE A 157 17.48 -17.22 20.52
C PHE A 157 18.74 -16.47 20.12
N VAL A 158 18.79 -15.92 18.90
CA VAL A 158 19.92 -15.11 18.44
C VAL A 158 20.07 -13.85 19.27
N LYS A 159 18.96 -13.15 19.59
CA LYS A 159 18.94 -12.01 20.52
C LYS A 159 19.62 -12.37 21.83
N ARG A 160 19.12 -13.43 22.49
CA ARG A 160 19.64 -13.88 23.79
C ARG A 160 21.13 -14.19 23.73
N ARG A 161 21.58 -14.88 22.68
CA ARG A 161 22.99 -15.25 22.51
C ARG A 161 23.92 -14.04 22.34
N MET A 162 23.45 -13.00 21.64
CA MET A 162 24.20 -11.75 21.48
C MET A 162 24.23 -10.94 22.79
N GLU A 163 23.15 -10.93 23.57
CA GLU A 163 23.09 -10.29 24.89
C GLU A 163 23.97 -11.01 25.92
N GLU A 164 23.98 -12.34 25.91
CA GLU A 164 24.93 -13.16 26.70
C GLU A 164 26.38 -12.79 26.34
N TRP A 165 26.69 -12.67 25.05
CA TRP A 165 28.03 -12.26 24.62
C TRP A 165 28.39 -10.86 25.14
N LYS A 166 27.49 -9.87 24.99
CA LYS A 166 27.70 -8.51 25.51
C LYS A 166 27.97 -8.50 27.02
N ARG A 167 27.23 -9.30 27.78
CA ARG A 167 27.33 -9.37 29.25
C ARG A 167 28.58 -10.10 29.73
N GLU A 168 28.87 -11.27 29.16
CA GLU A 168 29.91 -12.18 29.68
C GLU A 168 31.28 -11.93 29.06
N TYR A 169 31.34 -11.39 27.84
CA TYR A 169 32.60 -11.11 27.15
C TYR A 169 32.57 -9.73 26.48
N SER A 170 32.31 -8.69 27.28
CA SER A 170 32.15 -7.30 26.81
C SER A 170 33.33 -6.75 26.01
N SER A 171 34.58 -7.12 26.34
CA SER A 171 35.76 -6.73 25.55
C SER A 171 35.74 -7.34 24.15
N SER A 172 35.52 -8.65 24.06
CA SER A 172 35.42 -9.36 22.78
C SER A 172 34.25 -8.86 21.94
N TYR A 173 33.13 -8.51 22.58
CA TYR A 173 31.97 -7.91 21.90
C TYR A 173 32.31 -6.57 21.26
N LYS A 174 33.01 -5.70 22.00
CA LYS A 174 33.47 -4.38 21.52
C LYS A 174 34.54 -4.52 20.43
N ASP A 175 35.52 -5.40 20.63
CA ASP A 175 36.62 -5.63 19.68
C ASP A 175 36.12 -6.19 18.33
N ALA A 176 35.01 -6.93 18.34
CA ALA A 176 34.33 -7.42 17.14
C ALA A 176 33.38 -6.39 16.50
N TYR A 177 33.32 -5.16 17.03
CA TYR A 177 32.42 -4.10 16.58
C TYR A 177 30.96 -4.58 16.50
N MET A 178 30.53 -5.38 17.49
CA MET A 178 29.24 -6.06 17.39
C MET A 178 28.07 -5.10 17.27
N SER A 179 28.07 -3.97 17.98
CA SER A 179 27.05 -2.92 17.87
C SER A 179 26.79 -2.47 16.43
N LEU A 180 27.86 -2.31 15.64
CA LEU A 180 27.78 -1.93 14.23
C LEU A 180 27.23 -3.07 13.35
N ASN A 181 27.50 -4.31 13.74
CA ASN A 181 27.12 -5.52 12.99
C ASN A 181 25.75 -6.09 13.39
N LEU A 182 25.16 -5.70 14.53
CA LEU A 182 23.85 -6.20 14.97
C LEU A 182 22.75 -6.01 13.92
N PRO A 183 22.62 -4.86 13.24
CA PRO A 183 21.62 -4.71 12.17
C PRO A 183 21.80 -5.74 11.04
N LEU A 184 23.05 -6.12 10.72
CA LEU A 184 23.34 -7.14 9.72
C LEU A 184 22.96 -8.54 10.20
N VAL A 185 23.24 -8.85 11.47
CA VAL A 185 22.87 -10.13 12.10
C VAL A 185 21.36 -10.32 12.14
N PHE A 186 20.61 -9.28 12.54
CA PHE A 186 19.16 -9.37 12.70
C PHE A 186 18.36 -9.10 11.42
N SER A 187 18.97 -8.47 10.41
CA SER A 187 18.32 -8.12 9.14
C SER A 187 17.59 -9.28 8.45
N PRO A 188 18.11 -10.52 8.38
CA PRO A 188 17.38 -11.65 7.78
C PRO A 188 16.03 -11.94 8.44
N TYR A 189 15.96 -11.92 9.76
CA TYR A 189 14.72 -12.17 10.51
C TYR A 189 13.74 -11.01 10.36
N VAL A 190 14.25 -9.78 10.45
CA VAL A 190 13.44 -8.56 10.29
C VAL A 190 12.86 -8.48 8.88
N ARG A 191 13.68 -8.75 7.84
CA ARG A 191 13.22 -8.84 6.44
C ARG A 191 12.14 -9.88 6.26
N LEU A 192 12.30 -11.05 6.88
CA LEU A 192 11.34 -12.13 6.79
C LEU A 192 9.98 -11.74 7.38
N GLU A 193 9.97 -11.12 8.56
CA GLU A 193 8.72 -10.66 9.18
C GLU A 193 8.09 -9.48 8.43
N LEU A 194 8.90 -8.55 7.94
CA LEU A 194 8.43 -7.40 7.14
C LEU A 194 7.85 -7.80 5.78
N LEU A 195 7.96 -9.06 5.31
CA LEU A 195 7.19 -9.53 4.15
C LEU A 195 5.67 -9.46 4.39
N ARG A 196 5.25 -9.49 5.67
CA ARG A 196 3.84 -9.36 6.08
C ARG A 196 3.40 -7.90 6.21
N TRP A 197 4.34 -6.97 6.21
CA TRP A 197 4.07 -5.55 6.34
C TRP A 197 3.55 -4.98 5.02
N ASP A 198 2.34 -4.44 5.07
CA ASP A 198 1.71 -3.74 3.95
C ASP A 198 1.34 -2.33 4.45
N PRO A 199 2.25 -1.36 4.26
CA PRO A 199 2.08 -0.01 4.79
C PRO A 199 0.95 0.77 4.10
N LEU A 200 0.48 0.33 2.93
CA LEU A 200 -0.54 1.06 2.16
C LEU A 200 -1.96 0.57 2.45
N HIS A 201 -2.15 -0.73 2.75
CA HIS A 201 -3.51 -1.29 2.83
C HIS A 201 -3.92 -1.82 4.21
N LYS A 202 -3.00 -2.39 5.00
CA LYS A 202 -3.38 -3.14 6.21
C LYS A 202 -3.41 -2.31 7.48
N GLY A 203 -2.88 -1.09 7.46
CA GLY A 203 -2.74 -0.23 8.65
C GLY A 203 -1.92 -0.87 9.77
N LEU A 204 -1.15 -1.93 9.47
CA LEU A 204 -0.31 -2.59 10.45
C LEU A 204 0.92 -1.73 10.72
N ASP A 205 1.04 -1.25 11.95
CA ASP A 205 2.28 -0.64 12.43
C ASP A 205 3.35 -1.74 12.59
N PHE A 206 4.55 -1.51 12.05
CA PHE A 206 5.66 -2.44 12.26
C PHE A 206 6.07 -2.50 13.74
N GLN A 207 5.74 -1.50 14.56
CA GLN A 207 5.97 -1.51 16.01
C GLN A 207 5.20 -2.64 16.72
N GLU A 208 4.09 -3.09 16.13
CA GLU A 208 3.30 -4.20 16.66
C GLU A 208 3.89 -5.58 16.32
N MET A 209 4.86 -5.64 15.43
CA MET A 209 5.52 -6.87 14.99
C MET A 209 6.48 -7.43 16.04
N LYS A 210 6.71 -8.74 15.98
CA LYS A 210 7.52 -9.46 16.97
C LYS A 210 8.97 -8.99 16.96
N TRP A 211 9.55 -8.79 15.79
CA TRP A 211 10.93 -8.32 15.66
C TRP A 211 11.13 -6.99 16.37
N TYR A 212 10.19 -6.05 16.24
CA TYR A 212 10.29 -4.74 16.86
C TYR A 212 10.24 -4.87 18.38
N LYS A 213 9.22 -5.55 18.91
CA LYS A 213 9.06 -5.76 20.35
C LYS A 213 10.25 -6.49 20.99
N LEU A 214 10.85 -7.44 20.29
CA LEU A 214 12.04 -8.14 20.75
C LEU A 214 13.28 -7.24 20.71
N LEU A 215 13.54 -6.53 19.62
CA LEU A 215 14.79 -5.77 19.47
C LEU A 215 14.75 -4.39 20.14
N PHE A 216 13.57 -3.83 20.39
CA PHE A 216 13.41 -2.59 21.15
C PHE A 216 13.93 -2.70 22.58
N THR A 217 13.92 -3.91 23.15
CA THR A 217 14.45 -4.18 24.50
C THR A 217 15.85 -4.80 24.46
N TYR A 218 16.55 -4.76 23.33
CA TYR A 218 17.89 -5.32 23.21
C TYR A 218 18.86 -4.65 24.18
N GLY A 219 19.58 -5.46 24.97
CA GLY A 219 20.58 -4.97 25.92
C GLY A 219 19.99 -4.35 27.20
N LEU A 220 18.66 -4.22 27.31
CA LEU A 220 18.02 -3.77 28.54
C LEU A 220 17.90 -4.95 29.54
N PRO A 221 18.25 -4.77 30.82
CA PRO A 221 18.07 -5.81 31.83
C PRO A 221 16.57 -6.11 32.06
N GLU A 222 16.18 -7.39 32.01
CA GLU A 222 14.78 -7.83 32.22
C GLU A 222 14.19 -7.36 33.56
N ASP A 223 15.01 -7.29 34.61
CA ASP A 223 14.55 -6.95 35.96
C ASP A 223 14.39 -5.44 36.21
N GLY A 224 14.82 -4.57 35.29
CA GLY A 224 14.66 -3.10 35.41
C GLY A 224 15.23 -2.48 36.70
N LYS A 225 16.04 -3.21 37.49
CA LYS A 225 16.46 -2.78 38.84
C LYS A 225 17.86 -2.19 38.94
N ASP A 226 18.68 -2.26 37.90
CA ASP A 226 20.03 -1.71 37.88
C ASP A 226 20.17 -0.65 36.77
N PHE A 227 19.69 0.57 37.07
CA PHE A 227 19.75 1.72 36.16
C PHE A 227 21.11 2.43 36.22
N VAL A 228 21.88 2.31 35.14
CA VAL A 228 22.37 3.47 34.37
C VAL A 228 22.08 3.10 32.92
N GLN A 229 21.02 3.65 32.33
CA GLN A 229 20.91 3.65 30.88
C GLN A 229 22.10 4.46 30.39
N ASP A 230 23.11 3.80 29.83
CA ASP A 230 24.21 4.49 29.18
C ASP A 230 23.63 5.03 27.88
N ASP A 231 23.21 6.30 27.89
CA ASP A 231 22.73 6.98 26.68
C ASP A 231 23.82 7.01 25.57
N GLY A 232 25.07 6.65 25.89
CA GLY A 232 26.16 6.42 24.93
C GLY A 232 26.29 4.99 24.42
N ASP A 233 25.39 4.06 24.78
CA ASP A 233 25.44 2.69 24.30
C ASP A 233 25.11 2.63 22.80
N ALA A 234 26.11 2.27 22.00
CA ALA A 234 25.99 2.14 20.55
C ALA A 234 24.94 1.12 20.11
N ASP A 235 24.50 0.21 20.98
CA ASP A 235 23.43 -0.74 20.69
C ASP A 235 22.03 -0.11 20.68
N LEU A 236 21.84 1.09 21.26
CA LEU A 236 20.57 1.83 21.18
C LEU A 236 20.22 2.20 19.73
N GLU A 237 21.23 2.32 18.87
CA GLU A 237 21.08 2.57 17.44
C GLU A 237 20.62 1.33 16.65
N LEU A 238 20.42 0.17 17.28
CA LEU A 238 20.03 -1.05 16.60
C LEU A 238 18.69 -0.90 15.86
N VAL A 239 17.65 -0.47 16.56
CA VAL A 239 16.30 -0.35 15.98
C VAL A 239 16.24 0.77 14.92
N PRO A 240 16.75 2.00 15.16
CA PRO A 240 16.86 3.03 14.13
C PRO A 240 17.57 2.53 12.87
N ASN A 241 18.73 1.89 13.00
CA ASN A 241 19.47 1.35 11.84
C ASN A 241 18.69 0.26 11.10
N LEU A 242 18.00 -0.64 11.81
CA LEU A 242 17.17 -1.66 11.16
C LEU A 242 15.99 -1.02 10.40
N VAL A 243 15.34 -0.01 10.98
CA VAL A 243 14.28 0.75 10.31
C VAL A 243 14.83 1.44 9.06
N ALA A 244 15.95 2.15 9.16
CA ALA A 244 16.57 2.87 8.05
C ALA A 244 17.05 1.94 6.92
N LYS A 245 17.63 0.77 7.26
CA LYS A 245 18.22 -0.16 6.27
C LYS A 245 17.23 -1.20 5.72
N VAL A 246 16.13 -1.46 6.42
CA VAL A 246 15.19 -2.53 6.04
C VAL A 246 13.78 -2.01 5.80
N ALA A 247 13.17 -1.32 6.75
CA ALA A 247 11.78 -0.85 6.63
C ALA A 247 11.66 0.32 5.63
N LEU A 248 12.55 1.31 5.69
CA LEU A 248 12.53 2.47 4.81
C LEU A 248 12.63 2.11 3.32
N PRO A 249 13.54 1.21 2.86
CA PRO A 249 13.57 0.76 1.47
C PRO A 249 12.33 -0.02 1.02
N ILE A 250 11.54 -0.58 1.94
CA ILE A 250 10.24 -1.17 1.63
C ILE A 250 9.24 -0.04 1.43
N LEU A 251 9.06 0.85 2.42
CA LEU A 251 8.12 1.96 2.32
C LEU A 251 8.36 2.84 1.09
N HIS A 252 9.62 3.21 0.84
CA HIS A 252 9.99 4.01 -0.33
C HIS A 252 9.56 3.33 -1.64
N TYR A 253 9.73 2.01 -1.74
CA TYR A 253 9.30 1.27 -2.91
C TYR A 253 7.78 1.26 -3.06
N GLU A 254 7.05 0.98 -1.99
CA GLU A 254 5.59 0.96 -1.97
C GLU A 254 5.03 2.33 -2.38
N ILE A 255 5.54 3.43 -1.81
CA ILE A 255 5.12 4.80 -2.17
C ILE A 255 5.46 5.13 -3.63
N SER A 256 6.61 4.67 -4.13
CA SER A 256 7.06 5.05 -5.48
C SER A 256 6.35 4.27 -6.60
N HIS A 257 5.95 3.03 -6.35
CA HIS A 257 5.45 2.13 -7.41
C HIS A 257 4.04 1.59 -7.16
N CYS A 258 3.58 1.56 -5.92
CA CYS A 258 2.33 0.88 -5.54
C CYS A 258 1.27 1.84 -5.00
N TRP A 259 1.64 3.05 -4.58
CA TRP A 259 0.71 4.01 -4.00
C TRP A 259 -0.25 4.59 -5.03
N ASP A 260 -1.54 4.47 -4.74
CA ASP A 260 -2.59 5.15 -5.46
C ASP A 260 -2.98 6.49 -4.81
N MET A 261 -2.67 7.58 -5.49
CA MET A 261 -2.99 8.95 -5.04
C MET A 261 -4.51 9.23 -4.99
N LEU A 262 -5.33 8.46 -5.71
CA LEU A 262 -6.79 8.59 -5.66
C LEU A 262 -7.39 7.78 -4.50
N GLY A 263 -6.62 6.87 -3.90
CA GLY A 263 -6.99 6.13 -2.70
C GLY A 263 -6.74 6.99 -1.45
N GLN A 264 -7.80 7.58 -0.89
CA GLN A 264 -7.68 8.35 0.35
C GLN A 264 -7.11 7.51 1.50
N GLN A 265 -7.61 6.29 1.69
CA GLN A 265 -7.14 5.39 2.75
C GLN A 265 -5.67 5.02 2.55
N GLU A 266 -5.24 4.76 1.30
CA GLU A 266 -3.82 4.50 1.00
C GLU A 266 -2.95 5.71 1.31
N THR A 267 -3.44 6.92 0.98
CA THR A 267 -2.74 8.17 1.28
C THR A 267 -2.61 8.39 2.79
N VAL A 268 -3.68 8.17 3.56
CA VAL A 268 -3.65 8.25 5.04
C VAL A 268 -2.66 7.23 5.62
N ASN A 269 -2.68 6.00 5.12
CA ASN A 269 -1.79 4.94 5.56
C ASN A 269 -0.32 5.24 5.20
N ALA A 270 -0.06 5.74 3.99
CA ALA A 270 1.26 6.17 3.56
C ALA A 270 1.83 7.27 4.46
N ILE A 271 1.03 8.30 4.78
CA ILE A 271 1.42 9.37 5.71
C ILE A 271 1.72 8.80 7.10
N ALA A 272 0.88 7.90 7.61
CA ALA A 272 1.10 7.27 8.91
C ALA A 272 2.40 6.45 8.93
N ALA A 273 2.64 5.62 7.91
CA ALA A 273 3.87 4.84 7.76
C ALA A 273 5.12 5.72 7.64
N THR A 274 5.05 6.82 6.88
CA THR A 274 6.15 7.78 6.78
C THR A 274 6.44 8.43 8.13
N LYS A 275 5.42 8.86 8.88
CA LYS A 275 5.60 9.42 10.22
C LYS A 275 6.25 8.43 11.18
N LEU A 276 5.84 7.16 11.14
CA LEU A 276 6.45 6.10 11.96
C LEU A 276 7.94 5.92 11.66
N ILE A 277 8.33 5.87 10.39
CA ILE A 277 9.75 5.78 10.01
C ILE A 277 10.51 7.04 10.44
N VAL A 278 9.96 8.23 10.17
CA VAL A 278 10.59 9.50 10.52
C VAL A 278 10.79 9.60 12.03
N GLN A 279 9.85 9.14 12.86
CA GLN A 279 10.01 9.14 14.32
C GLN A 279 11.18 8.26 14.78
N GLN A 280 11.39 7.10 14.15
CA GLN A 280 12.49 6.20 14.52
C GLN A 280 13.85 6.67 13.99
N VAL A 281 13.89 7.21 12.77
CA VAL A 281 15.13 7.65 12.11
C VAL A 281 15.50 9.09 12.49
N SER A 282 14.56 9.96 12.87
CA SER A 282 14.88 11.35 13.27
C SER A 282 15.60 11.43 14.62
N HIS A 283 15.66 10.35 15.39
CA HIS A 283 16.64 10.24 16.47
C HIS A 283 18.09 10.25 15.93
N GLU A 284 18.34 9.79 14.69
CA GLU A 284 19.61 10.04 13.98
C GLU A 284 19.75 11.53 13.58
N SER A 285 18.64 12.27 13.45
CA SER A 285 18.65 13.65 12.97
C SER A 285 18.95 14.68 14.05
N GLU A 286 18.89 14.40 15.35
CA GLU A 286 19.51 15.31 16.33
C GLU A 286 21.05 15.24 16.20
N ALA A 287 21.61 14.04 15.96
CA ALA A 287 23.02 13.89 15.64
C ALA A 287 23.40 14.46 14.25
N LEU A 288 22.52 14.36 13.24
CA LEU A 288 22.74 15.01 11.94
C LEU A 288 22.40 16.51 11.96
N ALA A 289 21.56 16.99 12.87
CA ALA A 289 21.27 18.43 13.04
C ALA A 289 22.51 19.14 13.58
N ASP A 290 23.27 18.51 14.48
CA ASP A 290 24.57 19.02 14.91
C ASP A 290 25.58 19.06 13.74
N TYR A 291 25.57 18.06 12.86
CA TYR A 291 26.37 18.08 11.63
C TYR A 291 25.92 19.18 10.65
N ASN A 292 24.62 19.39 10.47
CA ASN A 292 24.11 20.48 9.64
C ASN A 292 24.42 21.85 10.26
N PHE A 293 24.40 21.96 11.59
CA PHE A 293 24.78 23.19 12.29
C PHE A 293 26.27 23.50 12.12
N LEU A 294 27.15 22.49 12.18
CA LEU A 294 28.58 22.64 11.92
C LEU A 294 28.91 22.98 10.45
N ILE A 295 28.13 22.47 9.49
CA ILE A 295 28.31 22.80 8.06
C ILE A 295 27.80 24.22 7.75
N LEU A 296 26.72 24.66 8.41
CA LEU A 296 26.14 25.99 8.20
C LEU A 296 26.83 27.10 9.01
N HIS A 297 27.57 26.73 10.06
CA HIS A 297 28.35 27.66 10.89
C HIS A 297 29.79 27.16 11.10
N PRO A 298 30.65 27.20 10.06
CA PRO A 298 32.08 26.99 10.26
C PRO A 298 32.66 28.15 11.09
N GLN A 299 33.47 27.80 12.10
CA GLN A 299 34.17 28.76 12.97
C GLN A 299 35.07 29.73 12.21
#